data_AF-A0A8S9L8P3-F1
#
_entry.id   AF-A0A8S9L8P3-F1
#
_cell.length_a   1.000
_cell.length_b   1.000
_cell.length_c   1.000
_cell.angle_alpha   90.00
_cell.angle_beta   90.00
_cell.angle_gamma   90.00
#
_symmetry.space_group_name_H-M   'P 1'
#
loop_
_entity.id
_entity.type
_entity.pdbx_description
1 polymer ?
#
loop_
_entity_poly.entity_id
_entity_poly.type
_entity_poly.pdbx_seq_one_letter_code
_entity_poly.pdbx_strand_id
1 'polypeptide(L)'
;ADVVLRGYSGYNTRWALKVMERVFQAAGDGGAYPSAVTVFFGANDACLPERCSGFQHVPLLEYKQNLRSIVSFLKNRWPRTVIILITPPPIDEEARLRYDISL
;
A
#
# COMPACT_ATOMS: atom_id res chain seq x y z
N ALA A 1 12.41 17.34 10.93
CA ALA A 1 12.03 15.94 10.77
C ALA A 1 11.92 15.67 9.29
N ASP A 2 12.55 14.61 8.81
CA ASP A 2 12.62 14.30 7.37
C ASP A 2 11.53 13.29 7.00
N VAL A 3 10.91 13.49 5.83
CA VAL A 3 9.90 12.59 5.29
C VAL A 3 10.43 11.98 4.01
N VAL A 4 10.45 10.64 3.95
CA VAL A 4 10.92 9.90 2.81
C VAL A 4 9.74 9.21 2.13
N LEU A 5 9.36 9.68 0.95
CA LEU A 5 8.24 9.11 0.20
C LEU A 5 8.67 7.85 -0.56
N ARG A 6 7.88 6.78 -0.38
CA ARG A 6 8.02 5.48 -1.08
C ARG A 6 6.69 5.02 -1.69
N GLY A 7 5.82 5.98 -2.01
CA GLY A 7 4.56 5.75 -2.73
C GLY A 7 4.80 5.72 -4.24
N TYR A 8 4.17 4.78 -4.92
CA TYR A 8 4.23 4.63 -6.37
C TYR A 8 2.81 4.64 -6.92
N SER A 9 2.58 5.45 -7.97
CA SER A 9 1.25 5.60 -8.56
C SER A 9 0.71 4.24 -9.05
N GLY A 10 -0.55 3.97 -8.77
CA GLY A 10 -1.24 2.73 -9.16
C GLY A 10 -0.85 1.48 -8.36
N TYR A 11 0.14 1.53 -7.45
CA TYR A 11 0.56 0.34 -6.72
C TYR A 11 -0.50 -0.15 -5.71
N ASN A 12 -0.68 -1.47 -5.68
CA ASN A 12 -1.45 -2.20 -4.68
C ASN A 12 -0.51 -2.99 -3.76
N THR A 13 -1.07 -3.69 -2.78
CA THR A 13 -0.27 -4.47 -1.82
C THR A 13 0.52 -5.61 -2.49
N ARG A 14 0.00 -6.21 -3.57
CA ARG A 14 0.68 -7.28 -4.33
C ARG A 14 1.97 -6.79 -4.97
N TRP A 15 1.96 -5.58 -5.55
CA TRP A 15 3.16 -5.01 -6.17
C TRP A 15 4.13 -4.45 -5.14
N ALA A 16 3.62 -3.90 -4.02
CA ALA A 16 4.46 -3.44 -2.92
C ALA A 16 5.39 -4.55 -2.41
N LEU A 17 4.87 -5.76 -2.19
CA LEU A 17 5.66 -6.91 -1.74
C LEU A 17 6.80 -7.27 -2.70
N LYS A 18 6.59 -7.11 -4.02
CA LYS A 18 7.61 -7.44 -5.03
C LYS A 18 8.80 -6.47 -5.04
N VAL A 19 8.58 -5.24 -4.60
CA VAL A 19 9.60 -4.18 -4.66
C VAL A 19 10.17 -3.79 -3.30
N MET A 20 9.55 -4.21 -2.19
CA MET A 20 9.87 -3.71 -0.86
C MET A 20 11.35 -3.85 -0.49
N GLU A 21 11.97 -5.00 -0.76
CA GLU A 21 13.40 -5.21 -0.52
C GLU A 21 14.23 -4.14 -1.22
N ARG A 22 14.02 -3.97 -2.53
CA ARG A 22 14.73 -2.95 -3.33
C ARG A 22 14.46 -1.53 -2.86
N VAL A 23 13.22 -1.24 -2.47
CA VAL A 23 12.79 0.09 -2.00
C VAL A 23 13.48 0.47 -0.68
N PHE A 24 13.75 -0.52 0.17
CA PHE A 24 14.33 -0.32 1.50
C PHE A 24 15.81 -0.76 1.63
N GLN A 25 16.42 -1.32 0.58
CA GLN A 25 17.85 -1.65 0.49
C GLN A 25 18.75 -0.44 0.79
N ALA A 26 18.41 0.75 0.28
CA ALA A 26 19.17 1.97 0.49
C ALA A 26 19.17 2.50 1.95
N ALA A 27 18.30 1.97 2.82
CA ALA A 27 18.24 2.34 4.23
C ALA A 27 19.11 1.43 5.14
N GLY A 28 19.97 0.59 4.55
CA GLY A 28 20.65 -0.52 5.22
C GLY A 28 21.96 -0.20 5.94
N ASP A 29 22.79 0.73 5.44
CA ASP A 29 24.22 0.73 5.85
C ASP A 29 24.69 2.02 6.55
N GLY A 30 23.78 2.89 6.98
CA GLY A 30 24.16 4.11 7.70
C GLY A 30 23.06 5.17 7.92
N GLY A 31 21.83 4.92 7.44
CA GLY A 31 20.69 5.82 7.63
C GLY A 31 20.01 5.61 8.99
N ALA A 32 19.60 6.70 9.64
CA ALA A 32 18.81 6.64 10.88
C ALA A 32 17.50 5.88 10.65
N TYR A 33 17.12 5.04 11.63
CA TYR A 33 15.84 4.32 11.58
C TYR A 33 14.65 5.28 11.56
N PRO A 34 13.61 5.01 10.76
CA PRO A 34 12.42 5.84 10.76
C PRO A 34 11.73 5.73 12.12
N SER A 35 11.38 6.87 12.71
CA SER A 35 10.58 6.89 13.95
C SER A 35 9.18 6.30 13.72
N ALA A 36 8.61 6.53 12.53
CA ALA A 36 7.34 5.95 12.11
C ALA A 36 7.33 5.64 10.62
N VAL A 37 6.54 4.64 10.22
CA VAL A 37 6.22 4.30 8.83
C VAL A 37 4.71 4.23 8.67
N THR A 38 4.18 4.96 7.70
CA THR A 38 2.77 4.89 7.31
C THR A 38 2.59 3.92 6.15
N VAL A 39 1.70 2.95 6.31
CA VAL A 39 1.29 2.03 5.25
C VAL A 39 -0.10 2.44 4.80
N PHE A 40 -0.21 2.96 3.58
CA PHE A 40 -1.44 3.54 3.03
C PHE A 40 -1.79 2.90 1.68
N PHE A 41 -2.24 1.63 1.74
CA PHE A 41 -2.72 0.86 0.60
C PHE A 41 -4.22 0.57 0.74
N GLY A 42 -4.83 0.00 -0.29
CA GLY A 42 -6.23 -0.44 -0.26
C GLY A 42 -7.10 0.14 -1.37
N ALA A 43 -6.83 1.36 -1.84
CA ALA A 43 -7.67 2.00 -2.86
C ALA A 43 -7.56 1.26 -4.22
N ASN A 44 -6.33 0.98 -4.66
CA ASN A 44 -6.08 0.21 -5.89
C ASN A 44 -6.44 -1.27 -5.72
N ASP A 45 -6.17 -1.84 -4.54
CA ASP A 45 -6.54 -3.22 -4.18
C ASP A 45 -8.05 -3.46 -4.33
N ALA A 46 -8.86 -2.45 -3.98
CA ALA A 46 -10.32 -2.48 -4.03
C ALA A 46 -10.91 -2.18 -5.42
N CYS A 47 -10.10 -2.00 -6.47
CA CYS A 47 -10.61 -1.85 -7.84
C CYS A 47 -11.51 -3.03 -8.21
N LEU A 48 -12.63 -2.74 -8.88
CA LEU A 48 -13.56 -3.78 -9.33
C LEU A 48 -12.94 -4.56 -10.50
N PRO A 49 -12.88 -5.90 -10.44
CA PRO A 49 -12.18 -6.71 -11.45
C PRO A 49 -12.81 -6.60 -12.84
N GLU A 50 -14.10 -6.28 -12.94
CA GLU A 50 -14.83 -6.16 -14.21
C GLU A 50 -14.70 -4.77 -14.87
N ARG A 51 -13.85 -3.87 -14.34
CA ARG A 51 -13.70 -2.49 -14.83
C ARG A 51 -12.32 -2.24 -15.44
N CYS A 52 -12.13 -1.07 -16.05
CA CYS A 52 -10.88 -0.68 -16.71
C CYS A 52 -9.65 -0.79 -15.79
N SER A 53 -9.82 -0.56 -14.47
CA SER A 53 -8.76 -0.70 -13.46
C SER A 53 -8.70 -2.08 -12.79
N GLY A 54 -9.43 -3.07 -13.31
CA GLY A 54 -9.53 -4.42 -12.72
C GLY A 54 -8.19 -5.14 -12.58
N PHE A 55 -7.18 -4.77 -13.37
CA PHE A 55 -5.80 -5.29 -13.24
C PHE A 55 -5.15 -4.96 -11.88
N GLN A 56 -5.67 -3.97 -11.15
CA GLN A 56 -5.20 -3.60 -9.81
C GLN A 56 -5.88 -4.39 -8.70
N HIS A 57 -6.96 -5.13 -9.01
CA HIS A 57 -7.75 -5.84 -8.01
C HIS A 57 -6.91 -6.84 -7.20
N VAL A 58 -7.10 -6.81 -5.89
CA VAL A 58 -6.53 -7.77 -4.94
C VAL A 58 -7.68 -8.36 -4.10
N PRO A 59 -7.93 -9.67 -4.17
CA PRO A 59 -8.96 -10.32 -3.36
C PRO A 59 -8.75 -10.06 -1.86
N LEU A 60 -9.84 -9.90 -1.10
CA LEU A 60 -9.79 -9.51 0.32
C LEU A 60 -8.87 -10.39 1.18
N LEU A 61 -8.89 -11.71 0.93
CA LEU A 61 -8.03 -12.65 1.66
C LEU A 61 -6.54 -12.40 1.37
N GLU A 62 -6.20 -12.15 0.11
CA GLU A 62 -4.84 -11.82 -0.32
C GLU A 62 -4.42 -10.46 0.24
N TYR A 63 -5.29 -9.43 0.17
CA TYR A 63 -5.02 -8.11 0.74
C TYR A 63 -4.67 -8.19 2.24
N LYS A 64 -5.45 -8.95 3.01
CA LYS A 64 -5.19 -9.20 4.44
C LYS A 64 -3.84 -9.88 4.68
N GLN A 65 -3.49 -10.86 3.86
CA GLN A 65 -2.19 -11.54 3.94
C GLN A 65 -1.05 -10.60 3.56
N ASN A 66 -1.21 -9.81 2.50
CA ASN A 66 -0.21 -8.87 2.04
C ASN A 66 0.08 -7.80 3.09
N LEU A 67 -0.94 -7.23 3.74
CA LEU A 67 -0.74 -6.28 4.84
C LEU A 67 0.05 -6.89 6.00
N ARG A 68 -0.24 -8.14 6.38
CA ARG A 68 0.52 -8.85 7.42
C ARG A 68 1.98 -9.04 7.02
N SER A 69 2.23 -9.42 5.77
CA SER A 69 3.59 -9.57 5.23
C SER A 69 4.33 -8.23 5.22
N ILE A 70 3.67 -7.13 4.82
CA ILE A 70 4.24 -5.79 4.84
C ILE A 70 4.62 -5.36 6.26
N VAL A 71 3.71 -5.54 7.22
CA VAL A 71 3.97 -5.21 8.63
C VAL A 71 5.10 -6.05 9.20
N SER A 72 5.10 -7.36 8.93
CA SER A 72 6.15 -8.29 9.37
C SER A 72 7.52 -7.89 8.83
N PHE A 73 7.61 -7.61 7.53
CA PHE A 73 8.82 -7.12 6.89
C PHE A 73 9.36 -5.86 7.57
N LEU A 74 8.50 -4.84 7.77
CA LEU A 74 8.89 -3.57 8.39
C LEU A 74 9.33 -3.76 9.85
N LYS A 75 8.68 -4.63 10.62
CA LYS A 75 9.08 -4.94 12.00
C LYS A 75 10.39 -5.72 12.07
N ASN A 76 10.63 -6.65 11.16
CA ASN A 76 11.89 -7.38 11.09
C ASN A 76 13.04 -6.45 10.68
N ARG A 77 12.79 -5.51 9.75
CA ARG A 77 13.76 -4.49 9.33
C ARG A 77 14.04 -3.47 10.43
N TRP A 78 12.99 -2.94 11.06
CA TRP A 78 13.08 -1.88 12.08
C TRP A 78 12.20 -2.18 13.30
N PRO A 79 12.71 -2.97 14.28
CA PRO A 79 11.90 -3.45 15.39
C PRO A 79 11.24 -2.35 16.24
N ARG A 80 11.90 -1.21 16.38
CA ARG A 80 11.45 -0.08 17.20
C ARG A 80 10.55 0.92 16.46
N THR A 81 10.39 0.80 15.15
CA THR A 81 9.59 1.74 14.35
C THR A 81 8.11 1.59 14.66
N VAL A 82 7.41 2.71 14.80
CA VAL A 82 5.94 2.74 14.88
C VAL A 82 5.36 2.53 13.49
N ILE A 83 4.49 1.55 13.32
CA ILE A 83 3.81 1.30 12.04
C ILE A 83 2.38 1.79 12.16
N ILE A 84 1.99 2.69 11.27
CA ILE A 84 0.65 3.28 11.21
C ILE A 84 -0.01 2.77 9.95
N LEU A 85 -1.09 2.00 10.09
CA LEU A 85 -1.93 1.59 8.96
C LEU A 85 -2.97 2.68 8.70
N ILE A 86 -3.04 3.17 7.48
CA ILE A 86 -4.05 4.13 7.03
C ILE A 86 -5.00 3.39 6.09
N THR A 87 -6.28 3.40 6.43
CA THR A 87 -7.34 2.80 5.60
C THR A 87 -7.54 3.59 4.31
N PRO A 88 -7.92 2.95 3.19
CA PRO A 88 -8.27 3.67 1.96
C PRO A 88 -9.39 4.70 2.23
N PRO A 89 -9.45 5.78 1.43
CA PRO A 89 -10.50 6.78 1.58
C PRO A 89 -11.89 6.17 1.34
N PRO A 90 -12.95 6.71 1.97
CA PRO A 90 -14.31 6.26 1.72
C PRO A 90 -14.68 6.49 0.24
N ILE A 91 -15.55 5.61 -0.27
CA ILE A 91 -16.12 5.72 -1.61
C ILE A 91 -17.58 6.12 -1.52
N ASP A 92 -17.98 7.12 -2.30
CA ASP A 92 -19.39 7.41 -2.55
C ASP A 92 -19.84 6.55 -3.74
N GLU A 93 -20.54 5.46 -3.44
CA GLU A 93 -20.98 4.52 -4.47
C GLU A 93 -22.05 5.13 -5.39
N GLU A 94 -22.96 5.95 -4.86
CA GLU A 94 -24.01 6.59 -5.66
C GLU A 94 -23.40 7.59 -6.64
N ALA A 95 -22.50 8.46 -6.16
CA ALA A 95 -21.80 9.40 -7.01
C ALA A 95 -20.92 8.66 -8.03
N ARG A 96 -20.21 7.60 -7.62
CA ARG A 96 -19.41 6.78 -8.52
C ARG A 96 -20.26 6.23 -9.65
N LEU A 97 -21.40 5.60 -9.36
CA LEU A 97 -22.29 5.03 -10.38
C LEU A 97 -22.94 6.09 -11.26
N ARG A 98 -23.29 7.26 -10.71
CA ARG A 98 -23.93 8.36 -11.45
C ARG A 98 -23.01 9.01 -12.49
N TYR A 99 -21.72 9.13 -12.17
CA TYR A 99 -20.71 9.78 -13.02
C TYR A 99 -19.74 8.78 -13.66
N ASP A 100 -20.07 7.50 -13.60
CA ASP A 100 -19.36 6.44 -14.30
C ASP A 100 -19.62 6.56 -15.80
N ILE A 101 -18.86 7.42 -16.47
CA ILE A 101 -18.89 7.52 -17.92
C ILE A 101 -18.08 6.34 -18.45
N SER A 102 -18.73 5.18 -18.57
CA SER A 102 -18.21 4.07 -19.36
C SER A 102 -18.11 4.51 -20.82
N LEU A 103 -16.89 4.87 -21.23
CA LEU A 103 -16.43 4.84 -22.63
C LEU A 103 -15.73 3.50 -22.87
#